data_AF-A0A3C0XHE3-F1
#
_entry.id   AF-A0A3C0XHE3-F1
#
_cell.length_a   1.000
_cell.length_b   1.000
_cell.length_c   1.000
_cell.angle_alpha   90.00
_cell.angle_beta   90.00
_cell.angle_gamma   90.00
#
_symmetry.space_group_name_H-M   'P 1'
#
loop_
_entity.id
_entity.type
_entity.pdbx_description
1 polymer ?
#
loop_
_entity_poly.entity_id
_entity_poly.type
_entity_poly.pdbx_seq_one_letter_code
_entity_poly.pdbx_strand_id
1 'polypeptide(L)'
;MKTRDALRRKADSNGVSMSQYLIDLIRKDVEKVTLAEWIEMMRRRPRSRVASEQVQQALREAREEEDARWDQQFGLNNNSEP
;
A
#
# COMPACT_ATOMS: atom_id res chain seq x y z
N MET A 1 15.26 18.22 -7.74
CA MET A 1 14.28 18.20 -8.85
C MET A 1 13.66 16.83 -9.17
N LYS A 2 14.27 15.69 -8.78
CA LYS A 2 13.83 14.33 -9.19
C LYS A 2 12.37 13.99 -8.83
N THR A 3 11.85 14.48 -7.69
CA THR A 3 10.50 14.14 -7.20
C THR A 3 9.38 14.76 -8.01
N ARG A 4 9.49 16.04 -8.39
CA ARG A 4 8.46 16.73 -9.19
C ARG A 4 8.28 16.06 -10.54
N ASP A 5 9.37 15.73 -11.21
CA ASP A 5 9.33 15.15 -12.55
C ASP A 5 8.88 13.67 -12.51
N ALA A 6 9.09 12.96 -11.39
CA ALA A 6 8.50 11.65 -11.16
C ALA A 6 6.97 11.73 -10.95
N LEU A 7 6.51 12.69 -10.16
CA LEU A 7 5.08 12.93 -9.92
C LEU A 7 4.36 13.34 -11.21
N ARG A 8 4.98 14.19 -12.02
CA ARG A 8 4.45 14.60 -13.33
C ARG A 8 4.31 13.40 -14.27
N ARG A 9 5.36 12.58 -14.40
CA ARG A 9 5.30 11.35 -15.22
C ARG A 9 4.20 10.39 -14.75
N LYS A 10 4.00 10.27 -13.44
CA LYS A 10 2.92 9.44 -12.89
C LYS A 10 1.53 10.03 -13.17
N ALA A 11 1.36 11.35 -13.06
CA ALA A 11 0.12 12.02 -13.43
C ALA A 11 -0.21 11.81 -14.92
N ASP A 12 0.79 12.03 -15.79
CA ASP A 12 0.67 11.83 -17.24
C ASP A 12 0.32 10.37 -17.58
N SER A 13 0.94 9.38 -16.91
CA SER A 13 0.63 7.95 -17.11
C SER A 13 -0.79 7.57 -16.69
N ASN A 14 -1.40 8.34 -15.78
CA ASN A 14 -2.78 8.15 -15.33
C ASN A 14 -3.77 9.01 -16.11
N GLY A 15 -3.32 9.78 -17.11
CA GLY A 15 -4.17 10.66 -17.92
C GLY A 15 -4.80 11.82 -17.16
N VAL A 16 -4.25 12.19 -15.99
CA VAL A 16 -4.78 13.26 -15.13
C VAL A 16 -3.76 14.38 -14.97
N SER A 17 -4.24 15.57 -14.59
CA SER A 17 -3.35 16.68 -14.28
C SER A 17 -2.52 16.39 -13.02
N MET A 18 -1.31 16.97 -12.93
CA MET A 18 -0.44 16.80 -11.76
C MET A 18 -1.10 17.25 -10.46
N SER A 19 -1.91 18.30 -10.51
CA SER A 19 -2.67 18.81 -9.36
C SER A 19 -3.73 17.81 -8.90
N GLN A 20 -4.47 17.21 -9.85
CA GLN A 20 -5.48 16.19 -9.55
C GLN A 20 -4.83 14.92 -8.97
N TYR A 21 -3.72 14.49 -9.58
CA TYR A 21 -2.96 13.33 -9.10
C TYR A 21 -2.48 13.51 -7.65
N LEU A 22 -2.04 14.72 -7.28
CA LEU A 22 -1.62 15.05 -5.92
C LEU A 22 -2.79 15.07 -4.94
N ILE A 23 -3.94 15.62 -5.33
CA ILE A 23 -5.16 15.60 -4.51
C ILE A 23 -5.57 14.16 -4.22
N ASP A 24 -5.58 13.30 -5.23
CA ASP A 24 -5.94 11.89 -5.08
C ASP A 24 -4.94 11.13 -4.20
N LEU A 25 -3.65 11.46 -4.30
CA LEU A 25 -2.61 10.90 -3.44
C LEU A 25 -2.80 11.30 -1.97
N ILE A 26 -3.08 12.58 -1.72
CA ILE A 26 -3.34 13.09 -0.37
C ILE A 26 -4.63 12.48 0.19
N ARG A 27 -5.70 12.40 -0.62
CA ARG A 27 -6.95 11.74 -0.22
C ARG A 27 -6.73 10.29 0.16
N LYS A 28 -5.97 9.52 -0.62
CA LYS A 28 -5.62 8.13 -0.28
C LYS A 28 -4.87 7.99 1.04
N ASP A 29 -4.09 8.99 1.42
CA ASP A 29 -3.34 8.97 2.67
C ASP A 29 -4.19 9.44 3.86
N VAL A 30 -5.06 10.42 3.65
CA VAL A 30 -5.94 11.02 4.67
C VAL A 30 -7.20 10.19 4.92
N GLU A 31 -7.74 9.51 3.90
CA GLU A 31 -8.93 8.65 3.99
C GLU A 31 -8.61 7.23 4.48
N LYS A 32 -7.40 7.00 5.00
CA LYS A 32 -7.10 5.75 5.69
C LYS A 32 -7.98 5.66 6.92
N VAL A 33 -9.00 4.80 6.86
CA VAL A 33 -9.72 4.32 8.04
C VAL A 33 -8.71 4.02 9.14
N THR A 34 -8.96 4.54 10.33
CA THR A 34 -8.09 4.25 11.47
C THR A 34 -8.01 2.74 11.66
N LEU A 35 -6.93 2.23 12.26
CA LEU A 35 -6.77 0.80 12.50
C LEU A 35 -7.99 0.22 13.26
N ALA A 36 -8.56 0.99 14.18
CA ALA A 36 -9.77 0.63 14.92
C ALA A 36 -11.01 0.51 14.00
N GLU A 37 -11.24 1.50 13.13
CA GLU A 37 -12.36 1.47 12.16
C GLU A 37 -12.19 0.35 11.15
N TRP A 38 -10.96 0.09 10.69
CA TRP A 38 -10.65 -1.01 9.80
C TRP A 38 -10.92 -2.38 10.46
N ILE A 39 -10.50 -2.56 11.72
CA ILE A 39 -10.79 -3.78 12.49
C ILE A 39 -12.31 -3.98 12.64
N GLU A 40 -13.06 -2.91 12.94
CA GLU A 40 -14.51 -2.98 13.11
C GLU A 40 -15.24 -3.30 11.79
N MET A 41 -14.79 -2.73 10.67
CA MET A 41 -15.28 -3.09 9.33
C MET A 41 -15.00 -4.56 9.00
N MET A 42 -13.81 -5.06 9.32
CA MET A 42 -13.44 -6.47 9.12
C MET A 42 -14.26 -7.40 10.02
N ARG A 43 -14.61 -6.97 11.23
CA ARG A 43 -15.44 -7.74 12.18
C ARG A 43 -16.89 -7.87 11.70
N ARG A 44 -17.43 -6.82 11.05
CA ARG A 44 -18.79 -6.81 10.48
C ARG A 44 -18.94 -7.63 9.22
N ARG A 45 -17.84 -7.96 8.51
CA ARG A 45 -17.90 -8.86 7.35
C ARG A 45 -18.28 -10.28 7.80
N PRO A 46 -19.26 -10.93 7.15
CA PRO A 46 -19.56 -12.33 7.46
C PRO A 46 -18.28 -13.15 7.27
N ARG A 47 -17.89 -13.89 8.30
CA ARG A 47 -16.70 -14.74 8.29
C ARG A 47 -16.87 -15.73 7.14
N SER A 48 -16.17 -15.52 6.01
CA SER A 48 -16.15 -16.51 4.94
C SER A 48 -15.55 -17.77 5.52
N ARG A 49 -16.36 -18.82 5.69
CA ARG A 49 -15.98 -20.07 6.35
C ARG A 49 -14.87 -20.84 5.60
N VAL A 50 -14.42 -20.36 4.45
CA VAL A 50 -13.49 -21.09 3.59
C VAL A 50 -12.50 -20.12 2.95
N ALA A 51 -11.39 -19.85 3.65
CA ALA A 51 -10.16 -19.56 2.95
C ALA A 51 -9.48 -20.93 2.82
N SER A 52 -9.55 -21.54 1.63
CA SER A 52 -8.81 -22.77 1.36
C SER A 52 -7.32 -22.52 1.63
N GLU A 53 -6.57 -23.57 1.98
CA GLU A 53 -5.12 -23.46 2.24
C GLU A 53 -4.38 -22.77 1.09
N GLN A 54 -4.86 -22.93 -0.14
CA GLN A 54 -4.35 -22.27 -1.34
C GLN A 54 -4.51 -20.73 -1.29
N VAL A 55 -5.63 -20.22 -0.79
CA VAL A 55 -5.85 -18.77 -0.62
C VAL A 55 -4.93 -18.22 0.48
N GLN A 56 -4.72 -18.97 1.55
CA GLN A 56 -3.80 -18.58 2.63
C GLN A 56 -2.35 -18.57 2.17
N GLN A 57 -1.96 -19.55 1.35
CA GLN A 57 -0.62 -19.62 0.75
C GLN A 57 -0.38 -18.43 -0.19
N ALA A 58 -1.33 -18.14 -1.09
CA ALA A 58 -1.24 -17.01 -2.00
C ALA A 58 -1.15 -15.66 -1.26
N LEU A 59 -1.86 -15.51 -0.13
CA LEU A 59 -1.77 -14.29 0.70
C LEU A 59 -0.41 -14.14 1.40
N ARG A 60 0.24 -15.25 1.79
CA ARG A 60 1.59 -15.22 2.38
C ARG A 60 2.63 -14.81 1.35
N GLU A 61 2.63 -15.45 0.19
CA GLU A 61 3.56 -15.15 -0.90
C GLU A 61 3.41 -13.69 -1.37
N ALA A 62 2.17 -13.21 -1.51
CA ALA A 62 1.92 -11.81 -1.86
C ALA A 62 2.45 -10.81 -0.81
N ARG A 63 2.41 -11.17 0.48
CA ARG A 63 2.98 -10.33 1.56
C ARG A 63 4.49 -10.34 1.53
N GLU A 64 5.13 -11.49 1.34
CA GLU A 64 6.59 -11.60 1.27
C GLU A 64 7.16 -10.81 0.08
N GLU A 65 6.47 -10.85 -1.07
CA GLU A 65 6.84 -10.04 -2.23
C GLU A 65 6.64 -8.54 -1.99
N GLU A 66 5.57 -8.16 -1.30
CA GLU A 66 5.31 -6.76 -0.96
C GLU A 66 6.32 -6.23 0.06
N ASP A 67 6.62 -6.99 1.12
CA ASP A 67 7.64 -6.64 2.13
C ASP A 67 9.02 -6.50 1.49
N ALA A 68 9.43 -7.42 0.63
CA ALA A 68 10.70 -7.32 -0.09
C ALA A 68 10.77 -6.08 -1.00
N ARG A 69 9.65 -5.70 -1.63
CA ARG A 69 9.55 -4.46 -2.43
C ARG A 69 9.63 -3.22 -1.54
N TRP A 70 8.97 -3.23 -0.38
CA TRP A 70 9.02 -2.13 0.57
C TRP A 70 10.42 -1.95 1.16
N ASP A 71 11.10 -3.04 1.53
CA ASP A 71 12.49 -3.01 2.00
C ASP A 71 13.45 -2.50 0.92
N GLN A 72 13.25 -2.91 -0.34
CA GLN A 72 14.06 -2.42 -1.45
C GLN A 72 13.78 -0.94 -1.77
N GLN A 73 12.55 -0.48 -1.58
CA GLN A 73 12.12 0.88 -1.91
C GLN A 73 12.42 1.90 -0.79
N PHE A 74 12.36 1.47 0.47
CA PHE A 74 12.43 2.36 1.65
C PHE A 74 13.47 1.95 2.68
N GLY A 75 14.27 0.91 2.43
CA GLY A 75 15.28 0.33 3.33
C GLY A 75 15.94 1.34 4.26
N LEU A 76 15.38 1.47 5.46
CA LEU A 76 16.02 2.13 6.57
C LEU A 76 17.15 1.21 7.00
N ASN A 77 18.37 1.51 6.55
CA ASN A 77 19.60 0.89 6.99
C ASN A 77 19.68 0.94 8.53
N ASN A 78 19.20 -0.10 9.22
CA ASN A 78 19.67 -0.42 10.55
C ASN A 78 20.97 -1.21 10.39
N ASN A 79 22.01 -0.53 9.88
CA ASN A 79 23.38 -0.92 10.16
C ASN A 79 23.66 -0.52 11.61
N SER A 80 23.35 -1.43 12.51
CA SER A 80 23.96 -1.55 13.83
C SER A 80 23.86 -3.02 14.25
N GLU A 81 24.61 -3.89 13.57
CA GLU A 81 25.17 -5.09 14.22
C GLU A 81 26.47 -4.68 14.94
N PRO A 82 26.99 -5.46 15.91
CA PRO A 82 26.38 -6.38 16.87
C PRO A 82 26.58 -5.92 18.34
#